data_AF-A0A1F8NKJ7-F1
#
_entry.id   AF-A0A1F8NKJ7-F1
#
_cell.length_a   1.000
_cell.length_b   1.000
_cell.length_c   1.000
_cell.angle_alpha   90.00
_cell.angle_beta   90.00
_cell.angle_gamma   90.00
#
_symmetry.space_group_name_H-M   'P 1'
#
loop_
_entity.id
_entity.type
_entity.pdbx_description
1 polymer ?
#
loop_
_entity_poly.entity_id
_entity_poly.type
_entity_poly.pdbx_seq_one_letter_code
_entity_poly.pdbx_strand_id
1 'polypeptide(L)'
;MMRLPEQVREELQAKATETILMPLTKGAKGAIVGMLNKVCGNDRDRHELLKCLFGKQSTKELTEGEWVALERWIDVKQMGDKWLPQENLQDEVDCILGREPKVPYEFD
;
A
#
# COMPACT_ATOMS: atom_id res chain seq x y z
N MET A 1 11.35 11.15 3.50
CA MET A 1 10.78 12.04 2.47
C MET A 1 9.55 11.33 1.92
N MET A 2 8.37 11.97 2.01
CA MET A 2 7.10 11.41 1.52
C MET A 2 7.10 11.41 -0.02
N ARG A 3 6.69 10.31 -0.64
CA ARG A 3 6.52 10.23 -2.11
C ARG A 3 5.20 10.87 -2.53
N LEU A 4 5.19 11.50 -3.70
CA LEU A 4 3.95 11.99 -4.31
C LEU A 4 3.11 10.80 -4.83
N PRO A 5 1.77 10.93 -4.90
CA PRO A 5 0.89 9.86 -5.38
C PRO A 5 1.30 9.25 -6.73
N GLU A 6 1.76 10.09 -7.67
CA GLU A 6 2.20 9.64 -9.00
C GLU A 6 3.46 8.79 -8.92
N GLN A 7 4.42 9.17 -8.08
CA GLN A 7 5.66 8.42 -7.88
C GLN A 7 5.39 7.06 -7.24
N VAL A 8 4.48 7.02 -6.26
CA VAL A 8 4.02 5.77 -5.65
C VAL A 8 3.38 4.89 -6.73
N ARG A 9 2.42 5.41 -7.50
CA ARG A 9 1.76 4.65 -8.56
C ARG A 9 2.74 4.10 -9.60
N GLU A 10 3.65 4.92 -10.12
CA GLU A 10 4.64 4.50 -11.11
C GLU A 10 5.57 3.42 -10.56
N GLU A 11 6.04 3.57 -9.31
CA GLU A 11 6.88 2.57 -8.66
C GLU A 11 6.15 1.23 -8.49
N LEU A 12 4.90 1.25 -8.00
CA LEU A 12 4.14 0.01 -7.83
C LEU A 12 3.81 -0.65 -9.17
N GLN A 13 3.48 0.12 -10.21
CA GLN A 13 3.22 -0.43 -11.54
C GLN A 13 4.49 -1.05 -12.15
N ALA A 14 5.64 -0.39 -12.03
CA ALA A 14 6.91 -0.95 -12.46
C ALA A 14 7.20 -2.27 -11.75
N LYS A 15 7.07 -2.29 -10.42
CA LYS A 15 7.27 -3.50 -9.60
C LYS A 15 6.28 -4.62 -9.93
N ALA A 16 5.04 -4.27 -10.25
CA ALA A 16 4.01 -5.25 -10.61
C ALA A 16 4.34 -6.03 -11.88
N THR A 17 5.20 -5.48 -12.75
CA THR A 17 5.66 -6.13 -13.99
C THR A 17 6.97 -6.90 -13.84
N GLU A 18 7.61 -6.85 -12.66
CA GLU A 18 8.85 -7.59 -12.41
C GLU A 18 8.62 -9.10 -12.42
N THR A 19 9.67 -9.85 -12.76
CA THR A 19 9.63 -11.32 -12.72
C THR A 19 9.51 -11.80 -11.27
N ILE A 20 8.41 -12.46 -10.94
CA ILE A 20 8.16 -13.02 -9.61
C ILE A 20 8.75 -14.42 -9.51
N LEU A 21 9.86 -14.56 -8.78
CA LEU A 21 10.52 -15.85 -8.55
C LEU A 21 9.80 -16.70 -7.50
N MET A 22 9.14 -16.06 -6.54
CA MET A 22 8.37 -16.73 -5.48
C MET A 22 7.09 -15.94 -5.18
N PRO A 23 5.90 -16.55 -5.32
CA PRO A 23 4.65 -15.89 -4.99
C PRO A 23 4.51 -15.71 -3.46
N LEU A 24 3.74 -14.70 -3.06
CA LEU A 24 3.48 -14.46 -1.64
C LEU A 24 2.64 -15.58 -1.03
N THR A 25 2.95 -15.93 0.22
CA THR A 25 2.13 -16.86 1.00
C THR A 25 0.76 -16.26 1.30
N LYS A 26 -0.24 -17.12 1.57
CA LYS A 26 -1.57 -16.67 2.03
C LYS A 26 -1.49 -15.80 3.29
N GLY A 27 -0.56 -16.11 4.19
CA GLY A 27 -0.33 -15.33 5.41
C GLY A 27 0.15 -13.91 5.12
N ALA A 28 1.12 -13.75 4.21
CA ALA A 28 1.60 -12.44 3.80
C ALA A 28 0.50 -11.60 3.13
N LYS A 29 -0.28 -12.20 2.22
CA LYS A 29 -1.44 -11.53 1.60
C LYS A 29 -2.47 -11.09 2.65
N GLY A 30 -2.72 -11.92 3.66
CA GLY A 30 -3.58 -11.58 4.78
C GLY A 30 -3.08 -10.39 5.60
N ALA A 31 -1.78 -10.32 5.88
CA ALA A 31 -1.16 -9.20 6.59
C ALA A 31 -1.27 -7.89 5.81
N ILE A 32 -1.04 -7.93 4.49
CA ILE A 32 -1.21 -6.78 3.59
C ILE A 32 -2.65 -6.27 3.63
N VAL A 33 -3.64 -7.16 3.52
CA VAL A 33 -5.07 -6.79 3.62
C VAL A 33 -5.37 -6.15 4.97
N GLY A 34 -4.85 -6.72 6.07
CA GLY A 34 -4.99 -6.15 7.40
C GLY A 34 -4.45 -4.72 7.49
N MET A 35 -3.29 -4.46 6.88
CA MET A 35 -2.71 -3.12 6.84
C MET A 35 -3.54 -2.15 5.99
N LEU A 36 -3.96 -2.57 4.80
CA LEU A 36 -4.83 -1.78 3.93
C LEU A 36 -6.13 -1.39 4.65
N ASN A 37 -6.75 -2.33 5.37
CA ASN A 37 -7.95 -2.06 6.17
C ASN A 37 -7.68 -1.02 7.27
N LYS A 38 -6.51 -1.09 7.91
CA LYS A 38 -6.12 -0.16 8.97
C LYS A 38 -5.93 1.26 8.43
N VAL A 39 -5.18 1.43 7.33
CA VAL A 39 -4.83 2.75 6.79
C VAL A 39 -5.97 3.39 5.99
N CYS A 40 -6.76 2.58 5.29
CA CYS A 40 -7.93 3.04 4.57
C CYS A 40 -9.13 3.26 5.51
N GLY A 41 -9.22 2.54 6.63
CA GLY A 41 -10.30 2.70 7.62
C GLY A 41 -11.68 2.20 7.18
N ASN A 42 -11.95 2.05 5.89
CA ASN A 42 -13.18 1.49 5.35
C ASN A 42 -12.97 0.84 3.97
N ASP A 43 -13.96 0.05 3.53
CA ASP A 43 -13.91 -0.68 2.26
C ASP A 43 -13.92 0.22 1.03
N ARG A 44 -14.67 1.33 1.06
CA ARG A 44 -14.77 2.27 -0.06
C ARG A 44 -13.40 2.84 -0.40
N ASP A 45 -12.68 3.30 0.60
CA ASP A 45 -11.39 3.95 0.43
C ASP A 45 -10.30 2.94 0.09
N ARG A 46 -10.41 1.69 0.57
CA ARG A 46 -9.56 0.59 0.09
C ARG A 46 -9.79 0.33 -1.40
N HIS A 47 -11.03 0.31 -1.87
CA HIS A 47 -11.34 0.08 -3.28
C HIS A 47 -10.87 1.25 -4.16
N GLU A 48 -11.03 2.49 -3.70
CA GLU A 48 -10.53 3.66 -4.42
C GLU A 48 -8.99 3.65 -4.48
N LEU A 49 -8.32 3.31 -3.37
CA LEU A 49 -6.87 3.16 -3.34
C LEU A 49 -6.38 2.13 -4.37
N LEU A 50 -6.98 0.93 -4.40
CA LEU A 50 -6.62 -0.11 -5.38
C LEU A 50 -6.89 0.31 -6.82
N LYS A 51 -7.94 1.11 -7.04
CA LYS A 51 -8.27 1.65 -8.36
C LYS A 51 -7.25 2.68 -8.79
N CYS A 52 -6.79 3.55 -7.90
CA CYS A 52 -5.73 4.51 -8.15
C CYS A 52 -4.38 3.84 -8.46
N LEU A 53 -4.02 2.80 -7.70
CA LEU A 53 -2.73 2.12 -7.83
C LEU A 53 -2.68 1.19 -9.06
N PHE A 54 -3.71 0.38 -9.26
CA PHE A 54 -3.70 -0.74 -10.21
C PHE A 54 -4.91 -0.78 -11.15
N GLY A 55 -5.87 0.14 -11.01
CA GLY A 55 -7.12 0.07 -11.75
C GLY A 55 -8.04 -1.08 -11.32
N LYS A 56 -7.87 -1.63 -10.11
CA LYS A 56 -8.65 -2.74 -9.55
C LYS A 56 -9.55 -2.28 -8.42
N GLN A 57 -10.66 -2.96 -8.19
CA GLN A 57 -11.57 -2.60 -7.09
C GLN A 57 -11.47 -3.58 -5.92
N SER A 58 -10.85 -4.73 -6.11
CA SER A 58 -10.71 -5.74 -5.07
C SER A 58 -9.31 -6.32 -5.01
N THR A 59 -8.85 -6.64 -3.81
CA THR A 59 -7.59 -7.38 -3.61
C THR A 59 -7.62 -8.78 -4.24
N LYS A 60 -8.81 -9.32 -4.51
CA LYS A 60 -8.98 -10.61 -5.21
C LYS A 60 -8.65 -10.53 -6.70
N GLU A 61 -8.63 -9.34 -7.27
CA GLU A 61 -8.32 -9.11 -8.70
C GLU A 61 -6.82 -8.86 -8.93
N LEU A 62 -6.04 -8.81 -7.85
CA LEU A 62 -4.61 -8.55 -7.91
C LEU A 62 -3.84 -9.79 -8.40
N THR A 63 -2.97 -9.54 -9.36
CA THR A 63 -1.94 -10.47 -9.84
C THR A 63 -0.86 -10.66 -8.77
N GLU A 64 -0.06 -11.73 -8.90
CA GLU A 64 1.07 -11.96 -7.99
C GLU A 64 2.08 -10.80 -8.00
N GLY A 65 2.28 -10.15 -9.16
CA GLY A 65 3.14 -8.98 -9.27
C GLY A 65 2.62 -7.79 -8.46
N GLU A 66 1.32 -7.49 -8.56
CA GLU A 66 0.69 -6.41 -7.80
C GLU A 66 0.69 -6.70 -6.29
N TRP A 67 0.55 -7.97 -5.90
CA TRP A 67 0.71 -8.39 -4.51
C TRP A 67 2.13 -8.13 -3.98
N VAL A 68 3.16 -8.46 -4.75
CA VAL A 68 4.56 -8.20 -4.38
C VAL A 68 4.87 -6.71 -4.38
N ALA A 69 4.28 -5.94 -5.31
CA ALA A 69 4.41 -4.48 -5.31
C ALA A 69 3.82 -3.86 -4.03
N LEU A 70 2.63 -4.31 -3.60
CA LEU A 70 2.02 -3.89 -2.34
C LEU A 70 2.87 -4.28 -1.13
N GLU A 71 3.39 -5.50 -1.10
CA GLU A 71 4.26 -5.97 0.00
C GLU A 71 5.48 -5.06 0.18
N ARG A 72 6.15 -4.72 -0.93
CA ARG A 72 7.32 -3.84 -0.94
C ARG A 72 6.99 -2.38 -0.64
N TRP A 73 5.81 -1.91 -1.04
CA TRP A 73 5.39 -0.53 -0.77
C TRP A 73 5.02 -0.34 0.70
N ILE A 74 4.25 -1.28 1.24
CA ILE A 74 3.91 -1.29 2.67
C ILE A 74 5.20 -1.52 3.49
N ASP A 75 6.19 -2.24 2.91
CA ASP A 75 7.48 -2.62 3.50
C ASP A 75 7.23 -3.12 4.92
N VAL A 76 6.41 -4.17 4.97
CA VAL A 76 5.98 -4.77 6.21
C VAL A 76 7.20 -5.43 6.85
N LYS A 77 7.92 -4.69 7.71
CA LYS A 77 9.02 -5.25 8.48
C LYS A 77 8.45 -5.92 9.71
N GLN A 78 8.77 -7.20 9.86
CA GLN A 78 8.49 -7.93 11.08
C GLN A 78 9.44 -7.45 12.18
N MET A 79 8.93 -6.65 13.11
CA MET A 79 9.63 -6.32 14.36
C MET A 79 9.00 -7.14 15.48
N GLY A 80 9.62 -8.29 15.79
CA GLY A 80 9.07 -9.26 16.73
C GLY A 80 7.78 -9.90 16.18
N ASP A 81 6.67 -9.78 16.91
CA ASP A 81 5.36 -10.33 16.52
C ASP A 81 4.50 -9.34 15.70
N LYS A 82 5.04 -8.15 15.37
CA LYS A 82 4.28 -7.08 14.70
C LYS A 82 4.85 -6.74 13.33
N TRP A 83 3.93 -6.57 12.40
CA TRP A 83 4.18 -6.05 11.06
C TRP A 83 3.96 -4.54 11.09
N LEU A 84 5.05 -3.76 11.00
CA LEU A 84 4.98 -2.30 10.99
C LEU A 84 5.14 -1.80 9.55
N PRO A 85 4.26 -0.90 9.08
CA PRO A 85 4.43 -0.29 7.77
C PRO A 85 5.58 0.72 7.80
N GLN A 86 6.05 1.16 6.63
CA GLN A 86 6.88 2.35 6.51
C GLN A 86 6.27 3.55 7.24
N GLU A 87 7.13 4.39 7.86
CA GLU A 87 6.71 5.55 8.68
C GLU A 87 5.70 6.47 7.99
N ASN A 88 5.75 6.59 6.66
CA ASN A 88 4.92 7.51 5.87
C ASN A 88 3.72 6.83 5.17
N LEU A 89 3.44 5.54 5.40
CA LEU A 89 2.39 4.83 4.65
C LEU A 89 1.01 5.46 4.81
N GLN A 90 0.68 5.91 6.03
CA GLN A 90 -0.60 6.57 6.30
C GLN A 90 -0.73 7.87 5.50
N ASP A 91 0.31 8.71 5.51
CA ASP A 91 0.33 10.00 4.82
C ASP A 91 0.30 9.82 3.30
N GLU A 92 1.01 8.81 2.76
CA GLU A 92 0.96 8.47 1.34
C GLU A 92 -0.44 7.99 0.93
N VAL A 93 -1.08 7.15 1.73
CA VAL A 93 -2.48 6.71 1.49
C VAL A 93 -3.44 7.89 1.54
N ASP A 94 -3.31 8.76 2.53
CA ASP A 94 -4.18 9.92 2.68
C ASP A 94 -3.98 10.89 1.50
N CYS A 95 -2.74 11.12 1.05
CA CYS A 95 -2.45 11.90 -0.15
C CYS A 95 -3.05 11.29 -1.42
N ILE A 96 -2.94 9.96 -1.62
CA ILE A 96 -3.52 9.27 -2.79
C ILE A 96 -5.05 9.39 -2.78
N LEU A 97 -5.66 9.30 -1.61
CA LEU A 97 -7.11 9.38 -1.44
C LEU A 97 -7.64 10.82 -1.38
N GLY A 98 -6.76 11.83 -1.47
CA GLY A 98 -7.13 13.23 -1.37
C GLY A 98 -7.71 13.62 0.00
N ARG A 99 -7.33 12.91 1.05
CA ARG A 99 -7.69 13.23 2.44
C ARG A 99 -6.71 14.27 2.98
N GLU A 100 -7.21 15.17 3.82
CA GLU A 100 -6.32 16.06 4.56
C GLU A 100 -5.44 15.24 5.51
N PRO A 101 -4.10 15.41 5.47
CA PRO A 101 -3.20 14.75 6.41
C PRO A 101 -3.57 15.18 7.84
N LYS A 102 -3.57 14.23 8.79
CA LYS A 102 -4.08 14.45 10.15
C LYS A 102 -3.22 15.35 11.06
N VAL A 103 -2.16 15.99 10.56
CA VAL A 103 -1.40 17.02 11.29
C VAL A 103 -0.74 18.00 10.31
N PRO A 104 -0.74 19.31 10.64
CA PRO A 104 0.02 20.30 9.89
C PRO A 104 1.50 20.04 10.11
N TYR A 105 2.30 20.09 9.04
CA TYR A 105 3.74 20.28 9.18
C TYR A 105 3.98 21.66 9.81
N GLU A 106 4.11 21.71 11.14
CA GLU A 106 4.77 22.83 11.79
C GLU A 106 6.26 22.72 11.46
N PHE A 107 6.73 23.58 10.56
CA PHE A 107 8.14 23.85 10.40
C PHE A 107 8.56 24.71 11.61
N ASP A 108 9.23 24.10 12.59
CA ASP A 108 10.07 24.83 13.56
C ASP A 108 11.40 25.24 12.91
#